data_AF-A0A7W5LTA4-F1
#
_entry.id   AF-A0A7W5LTA4-F1
#
_cell.length_a   1.000
_cell.length_b   1.000
_cell.length_c   1.000
_cell.angle_alpha   90.00
_cell.angle_beta   90.00
_cell.angle_gamma   90.00
#
_symmetry.space_group_name_H-M   'P 1'
#
loop_
_entity.id
_entity.type
_entity.pdbx_description
1 polymer ?
#
loop_
_entity_poly.entity_id
_entity_poly.type
_entity_poly.pdbx_seq_one_letter_code
_entity_poly.pdbx_strand_id
1 'polypeptide(L)'
;MFDTIVSVDKKANTKLSTTAQTIGCAIAYAVGMEDARILLFEEAGIFILEGDAPSIDAIERASQIAMAIVGPRVCNRIRPVDSVRIVRR
;
A
#
# COMPACT_ATOMS: atom_id res chain seq x y z
N MET A 1 1.03 18.46 -14.53
CA MET A 1 1.16 18.43 -13.05
C MET A 1 0.27 17.29 -12.61
N PHE A 2 0.84 16.14 -12.27
CA PHE A 2 0.07 14.92 -11.98
C PHE A 2 -0.13 14.80 -10.47
N ASP A 3 -1.38 14.66 -10.07
CA ASP A 3 -1.86 14.64 -8.69
C ASP A 3 -2.12 13.19 -8.29
N THR A 4 -1.09 12.49 -7.83
CA THR A 4 -1.25 11.16 -7.24
C THR A 4 -1.89 11.35 -5.86
N ILE A 5 -3.20 11.20 -5.78
CA ILE A 5 -3.93 11.28 -4.51
C ILE A 5 -3.69 9.98 -3.73
N VAL A 6 -2.63 9.98 -2.91
CA VAL A 6 -2.47 9.00 -1.84
C VAL A 6 -3.46 9.37 -0.74
N SER A 7 -4.69 8.86 -0.84
CA SER A 7 -5.72 9.09 0.17
C SER A 7 -5.44 8.21 1.38
N VAL A 8 -4.58 8.65 2.30
CA VAL A 8 -4.37 7.97 3.59
C VAL A 8 -5.60 8.22 4.47
N ASP A 9 -6.57 7.30 4.46
CA ASP A 9 -7.79 7.40 5.27
C ASP A 9 -7.44 7.36 6.76
N LYS A 10 -7.60 8.51 7.44
CA LYS A 10 -7.48 8.67 8.89
C LYS A 10 -8.66 7.98 9.60
N LYS A 11 -8.69 6.66 9.62
CA LYS A 11 -9.57 5.88 10.50
C LYS A 11 -8.81 5.16 11.60
N ALA A 12 -7.90 5.88 12.26
CA ALA A 12 -7.54 5.63 13.65
C ALA A 12 -6.99 6.94 14.24
N ASN A 13 -7.61 7.41 15.32
CA ASN A 13 -7.16 8.58 16.09
C ASN A 13 -5.93 8.22 16.94
N THR A 14 -4.89 7.72 16.29
CA THR A 14 -3.60 7.37 16.87
C THR A 14 -2.55 7.98 15.96
N LYS A 15 -1.61 8.74 16.54
CA LYS A 15 -0.41 9.21 15.85
C LYS A 15 0.14 8.06 15.01
N LEU A 16 0.08 8.17 13.67
CA LEU A 16 0.81 7.27 12.79
C LEU A 16 2.24 7.21 13.31
N SER A 17 2.74 6.00 13.59
CA SER A 17 4.12 5.83 14.01
C SER A 17 5.04 6.44 12.94
N THR A 18 6.19 6.97 13.34
CA THR A 18 7.17 7.52 12.39
C THR A 18 7.47 6.50 11.29
N THR A 19 7.48 5.22 11.64
CA THR A 19 7.62 4.08 10.73
C THR A 19 6.51 4.01 9.68
N ALA A 20 5.23 4.12 10.07
CA ALA A 20 4.12 4.12 9.10
C ALA A 20 4.23 5.29 8.11
N GLN A 21 4.62 6.47 8.59
CA GLN A 21 4.85 7.63 7.71
C GLN A 21 6.00 7.35 6.73
N THR A 22 7.11 6.78 7.20
CA THR A 22 8.24 6.40 6.35
C THR A 22 7.83 5.42 5.26
N ILE A 23 7.06 4.38 5.59
CA ILE A 23 6.56 3.40 4.61
C ILE A 23 5.65 4.10 3.58
N GLY A 24 4.68 4.90 4.05
CA GLY A 24 3.75 5.61 3.18
C GLY A 24 4.46 6.53 2.19
N CYS A 25 5.46 7.29 2.65
CA CYS A 25 6.29 8.12 1.78
C CYS A 25 7.10 7.28 0.78
N ALA A 26 7.76 6.21 1.24
CA ALA A 26 8.57 5.37 0.37
C ALA A 26 7.74 4.72 -0.74
N ILE A 27 6.52 4.29 -0.44
CA ILE A 27 5.58 3.74 -1.42
C ILE A 27 5.11 4.83 -2.38
N ALA A 28 4.74 6.01 -1.87
CA ALA A 28 4.24 7.12 -2.70
C ALA A 28 5.28 7.62 -3.73
N TYR A 29 6.57 7.53 -3.39
CA TYR A 29 7.66 7.95 -4.29
C TYR A 29 8.27 6.81 -5.10
N ALA A 30 7.76 5.58 -4.98
CA ALA A 30 8.27 4.47 -5.75
C ALA A 30 7.81 4.54 -7.21
N VAL A 31 8.74 4.21 -8.11
CA VAL A 31 8.48 4.16 -9.57
C VAL A 31 7.46 3.05 -9.87
N GLY A 32 6.52 3.28 -10.79
CA GLY A 32 5.54 2.28 -11.17
C GLY A 32 4.36 2.15 -10.20
N MET A 33 4.19 3.12 -9.30
CA MET A 33 3.06 3.22 -8.37
C MET A 33 2.04 4.27 -8.84
N GLU A 34 2.14 4.73 -10.08
CA GLU A 34 1.12 5.60 -10.67
C GLU A 34 -0.25 4.92 -10.60
N ASP A 35 -1.30 5.65 -10.25
CA ASP A 35 -2.67 5.14 -10.05
C ASP A 35 -2.88 4.10 -8.93
N ALA A 36 -1.83 3.74 -8.16
CA ALA A 36 -1.98 2.88 -6.99
C ALA A 36 -2.68 3.65 -5.85
N ARG A 37 -3.71 3.02 -5.27
CA ARG A 37 -4.46 3.54 -4.12
C ARG A 37 -4.25 2.60 -2.95
N ILE A 38 -3.20 2.87 -2.17
CA ILE A 38 -2.78 2.02 -1.06
C ILE A 38 -2.97 2.77 0.26
N LEU A 39 -3.69 2.14 1.16
CA LEU A 39 -3.85 2.50 2.56
C LEU A 39 -2.86 1.71 3.40
N LEU A 40 -2.33 2.35 4.44
CA LEU A 40 -1.41 1.74 5.39
C LEU A 40 -1.92 1.93 6.81
N PHE A 41 -2.06 0.82 7.53
CA PHE A 41 -2.47 0.81 8.93
C PHE A 41 -1.52 -0.03 9.77
N GLU A 42 -1.40 0.31 11.06
CA GLU A 42 -0.64 -0.48 12.03
C GLU A 42 -1.61 -1.05 13.06
N GLU A 43 -1.61 -2.37 13.20
CA GLU A 43 -2.44 -3.08 14.18
C GLU A 43 -1.55 -4.03 15.00
N ALA A 44 -1.46 -3.80 16.31
CA ALA A 44 -0.65 -4.59 17.23
C ALA A 44 0.83 -4.79 16.77
N GLY A 45 1.42 -3.78 16.12
CA GLY A 45 2.80 -3.82 15.61
C GLY A 45 2.98 -4.56 14.27
N ILE A 46 1.87 -4.89 13.60
CA ILE A 46 1.83 -5.42 12.23
C ILE A 46 1.35 -4.31 11.30
N PHE A 47 2.06 -4.12 10.19
CA PHE A 47 1.74 -3.14 9.17
C PHE A 47 0.90 -3.79 8.07
N ILE A 48 -0.28 -3.25 7.81
CA ILE A 48 -1.23 -3.77 6.83
C ILE A 48 -1.29 -2.80 5.65
N LEU A 49 -0.94 -3.29 4.47
CA LEU A 49 -1.10 -2.60 3.20
C LEU A 49 -2.42 -3.05 2.57
N GLU A 50 -3.36 -2.15 2.36
CA GLU A 50 -4.68 -2.47 1.80
C GLU A 50 -5.06 -1.50 0.70
N GLY A 51 -5.66 -1.99 -0.38
CA GLY A 51 -6.14 -1.13 -1.46
C GLY A 51 -5.99 -1.79 -2.81
N ASP A 52 -5.80 -0.97 -3.84
CA ASP A 52 -5.76 -1.43 -5.22
C ASP A 52 -4.54 -0.85 -5.95
N ALA A 53 -3.92 -1.65 -6.82
CA ALA A 53 -2.74 -1.27 -7.60
C ALA A 53 -2.90 -1.70 -9.07
N PRO A 54 -2.28 -0.99 -10.03
CA PRO A 54 -2.51 -1.22 -11.45
C PRO A 54 -1.89 -2.54 -11.97
N SER A 55 -0.87 -3.06 -11.30
CA SER A 55 -0.14 -4.25 -11.74
C SER A 55 0.34 -5.11 -10.58
N ILE A 56 0.63 -6.38 -10.86
CA ILE A 56 1.25 -7.31 -9.89
C ILE A 56 2.62 -6.77 -9.45
N ASP A 57 3.41 -6.22 -10.39
CA ASP A 57 4.71 -5.62 -10.09
C ASP A 57 4.61 -4.48 -9.07
N ALA A 58 3.56 -3.65 -9.14
CA ALA A 58 3.31 -2.59 -8.17
C ALA A 58 2.97 -3.15 -6.77
N ILE A 59 2.20 -4.23 -6.71
CA ILE A 59 1.85 -4.94 -5.47
C ILE A 59 3.10 -5.54 -4.81
N GLU A 60 3.94 -6.21 -5.60
CA GLU A 60 5.20 -6.78 -5.13
C GLU A 60 6.16 -5.70 -4.65
N ARG A 61 6.27 -4.60 -5.41
CA ARG A 61 7.13 -3.46 -5.06
C ARG A 61 6.68 -2.81 -3.74
N ALA A 62 5.39 -2.57 -3.55
CA ALA A 62 4.85 -2.06 -2.29
C ALA A 62 5.21 -2.97 -1.11
N SER A 63 5.11 -4.30 -1.31
CA SER A 63 5.46 -5.29 -0.29
C SER A 63 6.95 -5.25 0.04
N GLN A 64 7.81 -5.21 -0.97
CA GLN A 64 9.27 -5.16 -0.80
C GLN A 64 9.69 -3.90 -0.04
N ILE A 65 9.12 -2.74 -0.36
CA ILE A 65 9.41 -1.48 0.31
C ILE A 65 9.02 -1.56 1.80
N ALA A 66 7.81 -2.03 2.11
CA ALA A 66 7.37 -2.16 3.49
C ALA A 66 8.24 -3.18 4.25
N MET A 67 8.53 -4.34 3.65
CA MET A 67 9.38 -5.37 4.24
C MET A 67 10.81 -4.87 4.49
N ALA A 68 11.36 -4.01 3.63
CA ALA A 68 12.69 -3.43 3.84
C ALA A 68 12.76 -2.53 5.09
N ILE A 69 11.63 -1.93 5.49
CA ILE A 69 11.57 -1.01 6.64
C ILE A 69 11.23 -1.74 7.94
N VAL A 70 10.26 -2.67 7.91
CA VAL A 70 9.71 -3.31 9.14
C VAL A 70 9.91 -4.83 9.19
N GLY A 71 10.59 -5.41 8.21
CA GLY A 71 10.85 -6.84 8.13
C GLY A 71 9.57 -7.66 7.88
N PRO A 72 9.44 -8.85 8.48
CA PRO A 72 8.33 -9.77 8.22
C PRO A 72 6.99 -9.34 8.85
N ARG A 73 6.92 -8.16 9.50
CA ARG A 73 5.72 -7.64 10.15
C ARG A 73 4.80 -6.87 9.19
N VAL A 74 4.69 -7.36 7.95
CA VAL A 74 3.86 -6.75 6.90
C VAL A 74 2.84 -7.75 6.41
N CYS A 75 1.59 -7.32 6.32
CA CYS A 75 0.51 -8.04 5.65
C CYS A 75 0.12 -7.27 4.38
N ASN A 76 0.24 -7.91 3.22
CA ASN A 76 -0.20 -7.33 1.96
C ASN A 76 -1.60 -7.82 1.60
N ARG A 77 -2.54 -6.89 1.47
CA ARG A 77 -3.93 -7.07 1.02
C ARG A 77 -4.27 -6.18 -0.19
N ILE A 78 -3.26 -5.72 -0.91
CA ILE A 78 -3.44 -4.93 -2.13
C ILE A 78 -3.95 -5.86 -3.24
N ARG A 79 -4.95 -5.39 -4.00
CA ARG A 79 -5.55 -6.12 -5.12
C ARG A 79 -5.17 -5.49 -6.46
N PRO A 80 -5.06 -6.28 -7.54
CA PRO A 80 -4.88 -5.73 -8.87
C PRO A 80 -6.20 -5.11 -9.39
N VAL A 81 -6.13 -3.87 -9.86
CA VAL A 81 -7.27 -3.11 -10.43
C VAL A 81 -7.85 -3.83 -11.66
N ASP A 82 -7.00 -4.45 -12.47
CA ASP A 82 -7.37 -5.18 -13.69
C ASP A 82 -7.66 -6.67 -13.48
N SER A 83 -8.15 -7.06 -12.30
CA SER A 83 -8.80 -8.36 -12.15
C SER A 83 -10.20 -8.31 -12.77
N VAL A 84 -10.22 -8.26 -14.11
CA VAL A 84 -11.36 -8.58 -14.96
C VAL A 84 -12.08 -9.78 -14.37
N ARG A 85 -13.37 -9.58 -14.08
CA ARG A 85 -14.35 -10.64 -13.84
C ARG A 85 -14.12 -11.76 -14.87
N ILE A 86 -13.45 -12.84 -14.49
CA ILE A 86 -13.64 -14.11 -15.19
C ILE A 86 -15.05 -14.55 -14.77
N VAL A 87 -16.02 -14.15 -15.59
CA VAL A 87 -17.36 -14.72 -15.63
C VAL A 87 -17.17 -16.23 -15.76
N ARG A 88 -17.43 -16.97 -14.68
CA ARG A 88 -17.58 -18.42 -14.79
C ARG A 88 -18.83 -18.65 -15.64
N ARG A 89 -18.58 -19.28 -16.79
CA ARG A 89 -19.54 -19.76 -17.78
C ARG A 89 -20.68 -20.55 -17.14
#